data_AF-A0A286RJG6-F1
#
_entry.id   AF-A0A286RJG6-F1
#
_cell.length_a   1.000
_cell.length_b   1.000
_cell.length_c   1.000
_cell.angle_alpha   90.00
_cell.angle_beta   90.00
_cell.angle_gamma   90.00
#
_symmetry.space_group_name_H-M   'P 1'
#
loop_
_entity.id
_entity.type
_entity.pdbx_description
1 polymer ?
#
loop_
_entity_poly.entity_id
_entity_poly.type
_entity_poly.pdbx_seq_one_letter_code
_entity_poly.pdbx_strand_id
1 'polypeptide(L)'
;MRVVSNLFFAIAVVLGPRCPDVEPGPAITWEDCSPDTRVFSTEISWEALDGSPPWRESEPNPPFPARKALKLAEKEKSRLVKDSPQHGIFWYLDKVRLRPWEDHWYWEISYKVHYDRDELYGLTLAVLLDGTLVQPREYGIRDDESPSIYWATRPGTPSLPVREKVYSSFNGRDFVTTISCEMLRRSPPWRPNEANPPLSARKALALAEREKARLLRSSADRDTLWSLEGISLVPRAGDRWYWVIEYWGRPGGALGGLPSILNVVVLMDGTVVPPKGLRHPGSRFTNGRAAPPREGNGASGSNDANETCQKKRGSGGAGQNDHLPNQPR
;
A
#
# COMPACT_ATOMS: atom_id res chain seq x y z
N MET A 1 -14.21 34.36 7.22
CA MET A 1 -14.22 33.74 5.88
C MET A 1 -13.25 32.57 5.91
N ARG A 2 -13.75 31.33 5.89
CA ARG A 2 -12.88 30.16 5.60
C ARG A 2 -12.62 30.18 4.09
N VAL A 3 -11.36 30.17 3.67
CA VAL A 3 -11.00 29.96 2.26
C VAL A 3 -11.50 28.57 1.90
N VAL A 4 -12.34 28.44 0.88
CA VAL A 4 -12.84 27.15 0.40
C VAL A 4 -11.70 26.47 -0.36
N SER A 5 -10.82 25.80 0.36
CA SER A 5 -9.84 24.92 -0.25
C SER A 5 -10.54 23.60 -0.55
N ASN A 6 -10.83 23.35 -1.84
CA ASN A 6 -11.26 22.02 -2.30
C ASN A 6 -10.04 21.10 -2.32
N LEU A 7 -10.20 19.90 -1.78
CA LEU A 7 -9.20 18.86 -1.87
C LEU A 7 -9.35 18.13 -3.21
N PHE A 8 -8.30 18.23 -4.03
CA PHE A 8 -8.23 17.52 -5.30
C PHE A 8 -7.36 16.28 -5.14
N PHE A 9 -7.94 15.10 -5.32
CA PHE A 9 -7.19 13.90 -5.66
C PHE A 9 -7.39 13.61 -7.14
N ALA A 10 -6.42 14.00 -7.95
CA ALA A 10 -6.34 13.55 -9.34
C ALA A 10 -5.41 12.34 -9.40
N ILE A 11 -5.92 11.17 -9.78
CA ILE A 11 -5.08 10.02 -10.11
C ILE A 11 -5.50 9.52 -11.49
N ALA A 12 -4.54 9.55 -12.42
CA ALA A 12 -4.75 9.16 -13.80
C ALA A 12 -4.90 7.64 -13.94
N VAL A 13 -5.85 7.23 -14.78
CA VAL A 13 -5.91 5.88 -15.34
C VAL A 13 -5.80 6.04 -16.85
N VAL A 14 -4.64 5.68 -17.39
CA VAL A 14 -4.46 5.38 -18.82
C VAL A 14 -4.66 3.89 -18.97
N LEU A 15 -5.19 3.39 -20.07
CA LEU A 15 -5.03 1.98 -20.43
C LEU A 15 -4.83 1.97 -21.95
N GLY A 16 -3.85 1.20 -22.43
CA GLY A 16 -3.55 1.03 -23.85
C GLY A 16 -2.47 -0.02 -24.11
N PRO A 17 -2.75 -1.10 -24.87
CA PRO A 17 -1.75 -2.04 -25.37
C PRO A 17 -0.83 -1.38 -26.40
N ARG A 18 0.42 -1.83 -26.47
CA ARG A 18 1.09 -1.89 -27.77
C ARG A 18 0.35 -2.93 -28.61
N CYS A 19 -0.08 -2.56 -29.81
CA CYS A 19 -0.45 -3.54 -30.81
C CYS A 19 0.66 -4.59 -30.87
N PRO A 20 0.39 -5.90 -30.67
CA PRO A 20 1.35 -6.90 -31.06
C PRO A 20 1.63 -6.69 -32.55
N ASP A 21 2.85 -6.99 -32.99
CA ASP A 21 3.20 -7.03 -34.42
C ASP A 21 2.29 -8.07 -35.10
N VAL A 22 1.09 -7.66 -35.51
CA VAL A 22 0.17 -8.46 -36.28
C VAL A 22 0.69 -8.41 -37.72
N GLU A 23 0.99 -9.58 -38.28
CA GLU A 23 1.34 -9.73 -39.69
C GLU A 23 0.33 -8.98 -40.58
N PRO A 24 0.78 -8.41 -41.72
CA PRO A 24 0.00 -7.46 -42.51
C PRO A 24 -1.30 -8.07 -43.07
N GLY A 25 -2.36 -8.01 -42.26
CA GLY A 25 -3.75 -8.16 -42.66
C GLY A 25 -4.37 -6.81 -43.03
N PRO A 26 -5.64 -6.76 -43.47
CA PRO A 26 -6.29 -5.53 -43.89
C PRO A 26 -6.20 -4.46 -42.80
N ALA A 27 -5.85 -3.24 -43.21
CA ALA A 27 -5.45 -2.13 -42.34
C ALA A 27 -6.40 -1.92 -41.16
N ILE A 28 -5.95 -2.32 -39.96
CA ILE A 28 -6.51 -1.86 -38.70
C ILE A 28 -6.09 -0.40 -38.57
N THR A 29 -7.04 0.54 -38.59
CA THR A 29 -6.72 1.95 -38.35
C THR A 29 -6.36 2.12 -36.87
N TRP A 30 -5.47 3.07 -36.56
CA TRP A 30 -5.06 3.37 -35.17
C TRP A 30 -6.27 3.70 -34.26
N GLU A 31 -7.38 4.14 -34.86
CA GLU A 31 -8.67 4.44 -34.21
C GLU A 31 -9.34 3.19 -33.62
N ASP A 32 -9.09 1.99 -34.17
CA ASP A 32 -9.68 0.73 -33.68
C ASP A 32 -8.89 0.11 -32.50
N CYS A 33 -7.74 0.68 -32.15
CA CYS A 33 -6.82 0.13 -31.14
C CYS A 33 -6.60 1.04 -29.93
N SER A 34 -7.32 2.15 -29.83
CA SER A 34 -7.21 3.06 -28.67
C SER A 34 -8.33 2.76 -27.67
N PRO A 35 -8.08 1.97 -26.61
CA PRO A 35 -9.06 1.86 -25.53
C PRO A 35 -9.29 3.23 -24.87
N ASP A 36 -10.56 3.51 -24.57
CA ASP A 36 -11.03 4.68 -23.82
C ASP A 36 -10.21 4.85 -22.53
N THR A 37 -9.24 5.75 -22.56
CA THR A 37 -8.52 6.20 -21.38
C THR A 37 -9.42 7.12 -20.58
N ARG A 38 -9.74 6.73 -19.35
CA ARG A 38 -10.65 7.47 -18.47
C ARG A 38 -9.92 7.83 -17.19
N VAL A 39 -9.67 9.12 -16.99
CA VAL A 39 -9.09 9.61 -15.74
C VAL A 39 -10.21 9.90 -14.75
N PHE A 40 -10.04 9.48 -13.50
CA PHE A 40 -11.01 9.75 -12.45
C PHE A 40 -10.38 10.63 -11.37
N SER A 41 -11.12 11.65 -10.91
CA SER A 41 -10.76 12.39 -9.71
C SER A 41 -11.86 12.25 -8.66
N THR A 42 -11.48 12.23 -7.39
CA THR A 42 -12.44 12.23 -6.29
C THR A 42 -12.27 13.53 -5.51
N GLU A 43 -13.32 14.35 -5.48
CA GLU A 43 -13.37 15.62 -4.76
C GLU A 43 -14.30 15.47 -3.55
N ILE A 44 -13.76 15.62 -2.35
CA ILE A 44 -14.55 15.58 -1.12
C ILE A 44 -14.94 17.01 -0.77
N SER A 45 -16.24 17.31 -0.71
CA SER A 45 -16.73 18.62 -0.29
C SER A 45 -16.70 18.77 1.24
N TRP A 46 -16.54 20.01 1.71
CA TRP A 46 -16.65 20.34 3.14
C TRP A 46 -18.00 19.97 3.73
N GLU A 47 -19.08 20.21 2.98
CA GLU A 47 -20.44 19.84 3.41
C GLU A 47 -20.57 18.33 3.67
N ALA A 48 -19.96 17.50 2.82
CA ALA A 48 -19.97 16.06 3.00
C ALA A 48 -19.13 15.64 4.22
N LEU A 49 -17.96 16.27 4.44
CA LEU A 49 -17.11 16.03 5.61
C LEU A 49 -17.81 16.44 6.91
N ASP A 50 -18.47 17.60 6.94
CA ASP A 50 -19.21 18.12 8.09
C ASP A 50 -20.41 17.23 8.46
N GLY A 51 -21.01 16.56 7.48
CA GLY A 51 -22.07 15.56 7.71
C GLY A 51 -21.56 14.20 8.20
N SER A 52 -20.27 13.90 8.04
CA SER A 52 -19.68 12.63 8.48
C SER A 52 -19.50 12.59 10.00
N PRO A 53 -19.80 11.46 10.67
CA PRO A 53 -19.61 11.35 12.11
C PRO A 53 -18.14 11.55 12.48
N PRO A 54 -17.86 12.27 13.58
CA PRO A 54 -16.50 12.43 14.06
C PRO A 54 -15.95 11.09 14.51
N TRP A 55 -14.65 10.92 14.37
CA TRP A 55 -13.92 9.79 14.94
C TRP A 55 -12.60 10.28 15.51
N ARG A 56 -12.17 9.68 16.62
CA ARG A 56 -10.90 10.01 17.26
C ARG A 56 -10.01 8.79 17.28
N GLU A 57 -8.69 8.99 17.16
CA GLU A 57 -7.70 7.91 17.20
C GLU A 57 -7.74 7.08 18.50
N SER A 58 -8.25 7.67 19.58
CA SER A 58 -8.45 6.98 20.87
C SER A 58 -9.57 5.94 20.83
N GLU A 59 -10.51 6.07 19.91
CA GLU A 59 -11.65 5.17 19.75
C GLU A 59 -11.25 3.89 19.03
N PRO A 60 -11.82 2.73 19.41
CA PRO A 60 -11.34 1.44 18.93
C PRO A 60 -11.59 1.20 17.44
N ASN A 61 -12.71 1.67 16.91
CA ASN A 61 -13.14 1.44 15.53
C ASN A 61 -13.86 2.69 14.99
N PRO A 62 -13.68 3.03 13.71
CA PRO A 62 -14.46 4.09 13.08
C PRO A 62 -15.95 3.71 12.93
N PRO A 63 -16.87 4.69 12.95
CA PRO A 63 -18.32 4.46 12.84
C PRO A 63 -18.72 3.66 11.60
N PHE A 64 -18.04 3.90 10.47
CA PHE A 64 -18.15 3.07 9.28
C PHE A 64 -16.98 2.10 9.16
N PRO A 65 -17.20 0.78 9.24
CA PRO A 65 -16.13 -0.20 9.14
C PRO A 65 -15.48 -0.25 7.75
N ALA A 66 -14.16 -0.46 7.72
CA ALA A 66 -13.35 -0.60 6.49
C ALA A 66 -13.97 -1.57 5.47
N ARG A 67 -14.56 -2.67 5.95
CA ARG A 67 -15.23 -3.66 5.10
C ARG A 67 -16.45 -3.10 4.36
N LYS A 68 -17.28 -2.32 5.04
CA LYS A 68 -18.46 -1.72 4.39
C LYS A 68 -18.00 -0.70 3.36
N ALA A 69 -16.95 0.06 3.67
CA ALA A 69 -16.32 0.99 2.73
C ALA A 69 -15.75 0.27 1.50
N LEU A 70 -15.02 -0.81 1.70
CA LEU A 70 -14.48 -1.62 0.61
C LEU A 70 -15.60 -2.18 -0.28
N LYS A 71 -16.70 -2.70 0.29
CA LYS A 71 -17.84 -3.18 -0.52
C LYS A 71 -18.47 -2.08 -1.38
N LEU A 72 -18.60 -0.87 -0.86
CA LEU A 72 -19.10 0.27 -1.64
C LEU A 72 -18.11 0.62 -2.76
N ALA A 73 -16.83 0.68 -2.43
CA ALA A 73 -15.76 0.95 -3.38
C ALA A 73 -15.65 -0.14 -4.47
N GLU A 74 -15.83 -1.43 -4.15
CA GLU A 74 -15.79 -2.53 -5.13
C GLU A 74 -16.98 -2.48 -6.09
N LYS A 75 -18.16 -2.15 -5.57
CA LYS A 75 -19.36 -1.93 -6.39
C LYS A 75 -19.14 -0.79 -7.39
N GLU A 76 -18.55 0.32 -6.91
CA GLU A 76 -18.26 1.47 -7.76
C GLU A 76 -17.12 1.21 -8.74
N LYS A 77 -16.03 0.57 -8.30
CA LYS A 77 -14.94 0.10 -9.17
C LYS A 77 -15.52 -0.66 -10.35
N SER A 78 -16.41 -1.63 -10.09
CA SER A 78 -17.03 -2.48 -11.12
C SER A 78 -17.96 -1.71 -12.07
N ARG A 79 -18.49 -0.56 -11.64
CA ARG A 79 -19.27 0.36 -12.48
C ARG A 79 -18.38 1.18 -13.40
N LEU A 80 -17.25 1.66 -12.89
CA LEU A 80 -16.33 2.56 -13.58
C LEU A 80 -15.37 1.83 -14.52
N VAL A 81 -14.83 0.70 -14.08
CA VAL A 81 -13.81 -0.08 -14.78
C VAL A 81 -14.16 -1.57 -14.74
N LYS A 82 -13.91 -2.26 -15.84
CA LYS A 82 -14.13 -3.71 -15.95
C LYS A 82 -12.80 -4.44 -16.03
N ASP A 83 -12.72 -5.59 -15.36
CA ASP A 83 -11.60 -6.52 -15.59
C ASP A 83 -11.72 -7.08 -17.01
N SER A 84 -10.58 -7.25 -17.69
CA SER A 84 -10.52 -7.77 -19.05
C SER A 84 -9.48 -8.89 -19.12
N PRO A 85 -9.84 -10.12 -18.71
CA PRO A 85 -8.91 -11.24 -18.66
C PRO A 85 -8.27 -11.56 -20.02
N GLN A 86 -9.02 -11.36 -21.11
CA GLN A 86 -8.54 -11.57 -22.48
C GLN A 86 -7.39 -10.63 -22.85
N HIS A 87 -7.32 -9.47 -22.21
CA HIS A 87 -6.29 -8.44 -22.42
C HIS A 87 -5.30 -8.36 -21.25
N GLY A 88 -5.33 -9.33 -20.32
CA GLY A 88 -4.45 -9.33 -19.14
C GLY A 88 -4.74 -8.22 -18.12
N ILE A 89 -5.88 -7.54 -18.21
CA ILE A 89 -6.24 -6.41 -17.34
C ILE A 89 -6.94 -6.95 -16.10
N PHE A 90 -6.25 -6.89 -14.97
CA PHE A 90 -6.79 -7.29 -13.66
C PHE A 90 -6.61 -6.18 -12.65
N TRP A 91 -7.72 -5.61 -12.19
CA TRP A 91 -7.71 -4.65 -11.09
C TRP A 91 -7.65 -5.41 -9.76
N TYR A 92 -6.68 -5.06 -8.94
CA TYR A 92 -6.53 -5.59 -7.60
C TYR A 92 -6.59 -4.45 -6.59
N LEU A 93 -7.06 -4.79 -5.39
CA LEU A 93 -7.04 -3.88 -4.26
C LEU A 93 -5.58 -3.59 -3.87
N ASP A 94 -5.19 -2.33 -3.91
CA ASP A 94 -3.85 -1.86 -3.53
C ASP A 94 -3.82 -1.52 -2.03
N LYS A 95 -4.73 -0.65 -1.59
CA LYS A 95 -4.79 -0.19 -0.20
C LYS A 95 -6.21 0.15 0.25
N VAL A 96 -6.46 -0.08 1.53
CA VAL A 96 -7.61 0.49 2.27
C VAL A 96 -7.03 1.28 3.43
N ARG A 97 -7.14 2.60 3.39
CA ARG A 97 -6.47 3.51 4.31
C ARG A 97 -7.47 4.41 5.00
N LEU A 98 -7.35 4.54 6.32
CA LEU A 98 -8.07 5.56 7.07
C LEU A 98 -7.22 6.84 7.05
N ARG A 99 -7.75 7.91 6.46
CA ARG A 99 -7.07 9.19 6.26
C ARG A 99 -7.67 10.26 7.17
N PRO A 100 -6.85 11.00 7.94
CA PRO A 100 -7.29 12.21 8.59
C PRO A 100 -7.36 13.36 7.57
N TRP A 101 -8.32 14.26 7.78
CA TRP A 101 -8.43 15.53 7.08
C TRP A 101 -8.96 16.58 8.05
N GLU A 102 -8.06 17.42 8.56
CA GLU A 102 -8.35 18.29 9.72
C GLU A 102 -8.93 17.48 10.89
N ASP A 103 -10.16 17.78 11.32
CA ASP A 103 -10.87 17.08 12.39
C ASP A 103 -11.78 15.93 11.88
N HIS A 104 -11.72 15.65 10.57
CA HIS A 104 -12.53 14.63 9.91
C HIS A 104 -11.68 13.43 9.48
N TRP A 105 -12.36 12.34 9.16
CA TRP A 105 -11.74 11.10 8.72
C TRP A 105 -12.53 10.50 7.58
N TYR A 106 -11.85 9.79 6.69
CA TYR A 106 -12.47 9.05 5.60
C TYR A 106 -11.64 7.82 5.23
N TRP A 107 -12.28 6.85 4.59
CA TRP A 107 -11.62 5.72 3.97
C TRP A 107 -11.18 6.08 2.56
N GLU A 108 -9.89 5.94 2.29
CA GLU A 108 -9.30 5.94 0.97
C GLU A 108 -9.10 4.49 0.51
N ILE A 109 -9.76 4.10 -0.57
CA ILE A 109 -9.65 2.78 -1.17
C ILE A 109 -9.02 2.94 -2.54
N SER A 110 -7.83 2.37 -2.71
CA SER A 110 -7.15 2.39 -4.00
C SER A 110 -7.08 1.00 -4.61
N TYR A 111 -7.32 0.95 -5.90
CA TYR A 111 -7.11 -0.19 -6.76
C TYR A 111 -5.96 0.12 -7.71
N LYS A 112 -5.19 -0.90 -8.05
CA LYS A 112 -4.21 -0.83 -9.12
C LYS A 112 -4.53 -1.86 -10.18
N VAL A 113 -4.10 -1.58 -11.39
CA VAL A 113 -4.07 -2.55 -12.48
C VAL A 113 -2.62 -2.80 -12.84
N HIS A 114 -2.26 -4.06 -13.00
CA HIS A 114 -0.99 -4.41 -13.62
C HIS A 114 -1.21 -4.45 -15.12
N TYR A 115 -0.72 -3.42 -15.80
CA TYR A 115 -0.50 -3.49 -17.24
C TYR A 115 0.95 -3.90 -17.48
N ASP A 116 1.24 -4.50 -18.64
CA ASP A 116 2.51 -5.17 -18.95
C ASP A 116 3.76 -4.42 -18.40
N ARG A 117 4.46 -5.12 -17.50
CA ARG A 117 5.75 -4.87 -16.84
C ARG A 117 6.03 -3.55 -16.10
N ASP A 118 5.56 -2.37 -16.50
CA ASP A 118 6.11 -1.13 -15.92
C ASP A 118 5.12 0.03 -15.62
N GLU A 119 3.85 -0.04 -16.06
CA GLU A 119 2.86 1.02 -15.75
C GLU A 119 1.76 0.55 -14.78
N LEU A 120 1.63 1.28 -13.67
CA LEU A 120 0.61 1.06 -12.64
C LEU A 120 -0.43 2.18 -12.73
N TYR A 121 -1.60 1.86 -13.26
CA TYR A 121 -2.74 2.77 -13.17
C TYR A 121 -3.48 2.55 -11.86
N GLY A 122 -4.04 3.63 -11.33
CA GLY A 122 -4.66 3.65 -10.01
C GLY A 122 -6.06 4.25 -10.03
N LEU A 123 -7.02 3.58 -9.42
CA LEU A 123 -8.33 4.16 -9.11
C LEU A 123 -8.40 4.36 -7.61
N THR A 124 -8.63 5.60 -7.16
CA THR A 124 -8.81 5.90 -5.74
C THR A 124 -10.20 6.45 -5.47
N LEU A 125 -10.89 5.82 -4.53
CA LEU A 125 -12.24 6.16 -4.10
C LEU A 125 -12.21 6.60 -2.64
N ALA A 126 -13.05 7.58 -2.29
CA ALA A 126 -13.22 8.04 -0.93
C ALA A 126 -14.59 7.63 -0.38
N VAL A 127 -14.61 7.05 0.81
CA VAL A 127 -15.84 6.70 1.54
C VAL A 127 -15.80 7.35 2.92
N LEU A 128 -16.79 8.19 3.20
CA LEU A 128 -16.91 8.90 4.47
C LEU A 128 -17.36 7.96 5.60
N LEU A 129 -17.23 8.42 6.86
CA LEU A 129 -17.53 7.59 8.04
C LEU A 129 -19.02 7.45 8.36
N ASP A 130 -19.90 8.06 7.55
CA ASP A 130 -21.34 7.80 7.53
C ASP A 130 -21.72 6.69 6.51
N GLY A 131 -20.76 6.27 5.68
CA GLY A 131 -20.97 5.33 4.58
C GLY A 131 -21.29 5.98 3.23
N THR A 132 -21.17 7.30 3.11
CA THR A 132 -21.30 8.02 1.85
C THR A 132 -20.08 7.78 0.97
N LEU A 133 -20.28 7.21 -0.21
CA LEU A 133 -19.27 7.08 -1.25
C LEU A 133 -19.22 8.38 -2.07
N VAL A 134 -18.09 9.06 -2.04
CA VAL A 134 -17.86 10.27 -2.84
C VAL A 134 -17.75 9.86 -4.31
N GLN A 135 -18.65 10.39 -5.14
CA GLN A 135 -18.72 10.03 -6.55
C GLN A 135 -17.49 10.56 -7.30
N PRO A 136 -16.67 9.69 -7.92
CA PRO A 136 -15.57 10.14 -8.73
C PRO A 136 -16.08 10.80 -10.02
N ARG A 137 -15.40 11.86 -10.45
CA ARG A 137 -15.66 12.55 -11.71
C ARG A 137 -14.71 12.04 -12.77
N GLU A 138 -15.26 11.75 -13.95
CA GLU A 138 -14.49 11.43 -15.13
C GLU A 138 -13.93 12.73 -15.72
N TYR A 139 -12.61 12.84 -15.79
CA TYR A 139 -11.90 13.85 -16.55
C TYR A 139 -11.62 13.26 -17.93
N GLY A 140 -12.10 13.94 -18.98
CA GLY A 140 -11.70 13.63 -20.35
C GLY A 140 -10.18 13.71 -20.51
N ILE A 141 -9.66 13.06 -21.54
CA ILE A 141 -8.24 13.11 -21.90
C ILE A 141 -7.87 14.59 -22.08
N ARG A 142 -7.03 15.14 -21.19
CA ARG A 142 -6.44 16.46 -21.38
C ARG A 142 -5.28 16.31 -22.36
N ASP A 143 -5.44 16.87 -23.56
CA ASP A 143 -4.42 16.87 -24.60
C ASP A 143 -3.18 17.71 -24.24
N ASP A 144 -3.24 18.52 -23.17
CA ASP A 144 -2.24 19.54 -22.84
C ASP A 144 -1.48 19.34 -21.52
N GLU A 145 -1.91 18.42 -20.66
CA GLU A 145 -1.24 18.16 -19.39
C GLU A 145 -1.06 16.66 -19.20
N SER A 146 0.14 16.17 -19.57
CA SER A 146 0.61 14.87 -19.12
C SER A 146 0.45 14.78 -17.60
N PRO A 147 -0.37 13.86 -17.07
CA PRO A 147 -0.45 13.65 -15.63
C PRO A 147 0.95 13.24 -15.18
N SER A 148 1.60 14.13 -14.42
CA SER A 148 3.00 14.02 -14.04
C SER A 148 3.13 12.89 -13.01
N ILE A 149 3.28 11.65 -13.48
CA ILE A 149 3.59 10.50 -12.65
C ILE A 149 5.11 10.28 -12.70
N TYR A 150 5.82 10.79 -11.69
CA TYR A 150 7.10 10.22 -11.26
C TYR A 150 6.77 8.83 -10.69
N TRP A 151 7.38 7.69 -11.03
CA TRP A 151 8.80 7.32 -11.20
C TRP A 151 8.89 5.97 -11.95
N ALA A 152 9.99 5.75 -12.69
CA ALA A 152 10.31 4.50 -13.38
C ALA A 152 11.11 3.52 -12.50
N THR A 153 10.77 2.22 -12.53
CA THR A 153 11.68 1.15 -12.10
C THR A 153 11.75 0.03 -13.13
N ARG A 154 12.95 -0.56 -13.21
CA ARG A 154 13.50 -1.45 -14.26
C ARG A 154 12.74 -2.76 -14.49
N PRO A 155 12.86 -3.35 -15.71
CA PRO A 155 12.13 -4.53 -16.12
C PRO A 155 12.62 -5.78 -15.38
N GLY A 156 11.67 -6.48 -14.74
CA GLY A 156 11.86 -7.80 -14.16
C GLY A 156 10.56 -8.60 -14.25
N THR A 157 10.67 -9.87 -14.62
CA THR A 157 9.57 -10.83 -14.78
C THR A 157 8.63 -10.84 -13.54
N PRO A 158 7.29 -10.91 -13.68
CA PRO A 158 6.36 -10.89 -12.56
C PRO A 158 6.36 -12.24 -11.83
N SER A 159 7.44 -12.49 -11.09
CA SER A 159 7.37 -13.33 -9.90
C SER A 159 6.82 -12.46 -8.78
N LEU A 160 5.78 -12.92 -8.08
CA LEU A 160 5.32 -12.28 -6.85
C LEU A 160 6.55 -11.93 -6.01
N PRO A 161 6.76 -10.67 -5.59
CA PRO A 161 7.99 -10.33 -4.91
C PRO A 161 8.13 -11.23 -3.69
N VAL A 162 9.22 -12.01 -3.64
CA VAL A 162 9.50 -12.96 -2.54
C VAL A 162 9.50 -12.23 -1.19
N ARG A 163 9.69 -10.91 -1.23
CA ARG A 163 9.70 -10.02 -0.08
C ARG A 163 9.00 -8.72 -0.45
N GLU A 164 7.99 -8.36 0.33
CA GLU A 164 7.36 -7.04 0.26
C GLU A 164 8.27 -6.02 0.95
N LYS A 165 8.40 -4.83 0.38
CA LYS A 165 9.30 -3.79 0.89
C LYS A 165 8.53 -2.50 1.10
N VAL A 166 8.57 -1.99 2.32
CA VAL A 166 8.03 -0.68 2.66
C VAL A 166 9.20 0.25 2.95
N TYR A 167 9.29 1.35 2.23
CA TYR A 167 10.39 2.30 2.35
C TYR A 167 10.06 3.40 3.36
N SER A 168 11.08 3.96 3.98
CA SER A 168 11.01 5.14 4.84
C SER A 168 12.23 6.00 4.58
N SER A 169 12.12 7.30 4.76
CA SER A 169 13.25 8.23 4.68
C SER A 169 13.15 9.22 5.83
N PHE A 170 14.06 9.15 6.79
CA PHE A 170 14.05 10.05 7.94
C PHE A 170 15.45 10.28 8.47
N ASN A 171 15.72 11.46 9.02
CA ASN A 171 17.05 11.90 9.44
C ASN A 171 18.11 11.80 8.33
N GLY A 172 17.73 12.11 7.09
CA GLY A 172 18.62 12.02 5.92
C GLY A 172 19.10 10.59 5.61
N ARG A 173 18.40 9.57 6.10
CA ARG A 173 18.70 8.16 5.86
C ARG A 173 17.48 7.46 5.32
N ASP A 174 17.72 6.57 4.37
CA ASP A 174 16.69 5.70 3.84
C ASP A 174 16.68 4.38 4.61
N PHE A 175 15.48 3.87 4.82
CA PHE A 175 15.25 2.60 5.48
C PHE A 175 14.30 1.75 4.65
N VAL A 176 14.46 0.44 4.78
CA VAL A 176 13.58 -0.54 4.18
C VAL A 176 13.09 -1.50 5.25
N THR A 177 11.78 -1.65 5.33
CA THR A 177 11.11 -2.68 6.12
C THR A 177 10.78 -3.82 5.17
N THR A 178 11.41 -4.98 5.39
CA THR A 178 11.26 -6.15 4.52
C THR A 178 10.35 -7.17 5.19
N ILE A 179 9.21 -7.45 4.58
CA ILE A 179 8.23 -8.41 5.09
C ILE A 179 8.45 -9.74 4.35
N SER A 180 8.91 -10.76 5.08
CA SER A 180 9.14 -12.08 4.49
C SER A 180 7.84 -12.89 4.41
N CYS A 181 7.79 -13.86 3.48
CA CYS A 181 6.68 -14.82 3.42
C CYS A 181 6.50 -15.60 4.72
N GLU A 182 7.58 -15.91 5.43
CA GLU A 182 7.52 -16.64 6.69
C GLU A 182 6.84 -15.83 7.79
N MET A 183 7.09 -14.52 7.87
CA MET A 183 6.42 -13.63 8.80
C MET A 183 4.91 -13.58 8.52
N LEU A 184 4.53 -13.43 7.25
CA LEU A 184 3.12 -13.41 6.83
C LEU A 184 2.41 -14.75 7.06
N ARG A 185 3.12 -15.88 6.90
CA ARG A 185 2.56 -17.21 7.19
C ARG A 185 2.27 -17.42 8.67
N ARG A 186 3.07 -16.81 9.56
CA ARG A 186 2.85 -16.85 11.01
C ARG A 186 1.73 -15.92 11.48
N SER A 187 1.48 -14.85 10.74
CA SER A 187 0.37 -13.94 11.02
C SER A 187 -0.98 -14.65 10.87
N PRO A 188 -1.97 -14.35 11.73
CA PRO A 188 -3.34 -14.82 11.55
C PRO A 188 -3.90 -14.44 10.18
N PRO A 189 -4.64 -15.35 9.51
CA PRO A 189 -5.32 -15.01 8.28
C PRO A 189 -6.45 -14.03 8.59
N TRP A 190 -6.75 -13.16 7.64
CA TRP A 190 -7.93 -12.32 7.70
C TRP A 190 -8.52 -12.19 6.31
N ARG A 191 -9.84 -12.30 6.22
CA ARG A 191 -10.56 -12.13 4.97
C ARG A 191 -11.30 -10.80 4.98
N PRO A 192 -11.37 -10.07 3.85
CA PRO A 192 -12.19 -8.86 3.73
C PRO A 192 -13.67 -9.05 4.10
N ASN A 193 -14.15 -10.29 4.08
CA ASN A 193 -15.53 -10.63 4.45
C ASN A 193 -15.71 -10.94 5.96
N GLU A 194 -14.68 -10.82 6.78
CA GLU A 194 -14.78 -10.92 8.24
C GLU A 194 -14.99 -9.54 8.86
N ALA A 195 -15.59 -9.49 10.06
CA ALA A 195 -16.03 -8.22 10.65
C ALA A 195 -14.86 -7.31 11.06
N ASN A 196 -13.84 -7.88 11.72
CA ASN A 196 -12.69 -7.13 12.24
C ASN A 196 -11.40 -7.90 11.96
N PRO A 197 -10.30 -7.21 11.64
CA PRO A 197 -8.99 -7.84 11.56
C PRO A 197 -8.55 -8.34 12.95
N PRO A 198 -7.74 -9.42 13.02
CA PRO A 198 -7.21 -9.97 14.28
C PRO A 198 -6.50 -8.93 15.15
N LEU A 199 -5.82 -7.97 14.49
CA LEU A 199 -5.27 -6.79 15.13
C LEU A 199 -6.05 -5.54 14.66
N SER A 200 -6.68 -4.82 15.59
CA SER A 200 -7.38 -3.58 15.27
C SER A 200 -6.40 -2.44 14.94
N ALA A 201 -6.87 -1.47 14.14
CA ALA A 201 -6.10 -0.29 13.76
C ALA A 201 -5.51 0.44 14.97
N ARG A 202 -6.30 0.63 16.04
CA ARG A 202 -5.84 1.27 17.28
C ARG A 202 -4.68 0.53 17.96
N LYS A 203 -4.75 -0.81 18.02
CA LYS A 203 -3.66 -1.61 18.60
C LYS A 203 -2.41 -1.53 17.73
N ALA A 204 -2.57 -1.56 16.41
CA ALA A 204 -1.47 -1.40 15.47
C ALA A 204 -0.81 0.00 15.61
N LEU A 205 -1.61 1.06 15.71
CA LEU A 205 -1.13 2.43 15.96
C LEU A 205 -0.35 2.52 17.28
N ALA A 206 -0.87 1.96 18.38
CA ALA A 206 -0.18 1.98 19.67
C ALA A 206 1.18 1.25 19.63
N LEU A 207 1.28 0.16 18.85
CA LEU A 207 2.54 -0.54 18.62
C LEU A 207 3.49 0.29 17.75
N ALA A 208 2.96 0.93 16.71
CA ALA A 208 3.72 1.80 15.83
C ALA A 208 4.26 3.05 16.55
N GLU A 209 3.49 3.66 17.44
CA GLU A 209 3.92 4.79 18.27
C GLU A 209 5.12 4.44 19.16
N ARG A 210 5.10 3.25 19.77
CA ARG A 210 6.23 2.77 20.58
C ARG A 210 7.49 2.59 19.74
N GLU A 211 7.33 2.02 18.54
CA GLU A 211 8.45 1.82 17.62
C GLU A 211 8.97 3.15 17.05
N LYS A 212 8.09 4.08 16.69
CA LYS A 212 8.44 5.46 16.32
C LYS A 212 9.26 6.11 17.42
N ALA A 213 8.79 6.08 18.66
CA ALA A 213 9.52 6.64 19.81
C ALA A 213 10.89 5.97 20.01
N ARG A 214 11.01 4.66 19.76
CA ARG A 214 12.29 3.93 19.83
C ARG A 214 13.25 4.37 18.72
N LEU A 215 12.78 4.47 17.48
CA LEU A 215 13.58 4.85 16.31
C LEU A 215 14.05 6.31 16.37
N LEU A 216 13.17 7.20 16.84
CA LEU A 216 13.46 8.64 16.95
C LEU A 216 14.24 9.01 18.22
N ARG A 217 14.34 8.14 19.22
CA ARG A 217 15.13 8.43 20.44
C ARG A 217 16.58 8.79 20.15
N SER A 218 17.15 8.17 19.11
CA SER A 218 18.55 8.36 18.71
C SER A 218 18.74 9.41 17.62
N SER A 219 17.67 10.12 17.20
CA SER A 219 17.81 11.15 16.18
C SER A 219 18.41 12.42 16.78
N ALA A 220 19.38 13.00 16.07
CA ALA A 220 19.87 14.35 16.38
C ALA A 220 18.81 15.42 16.06
N ASP A 221 17.84 15.08 15.22
CA ASP A 221 16.77 15.96 14.78
C ASP A 221 15.61 15.92 15.78
N ARG A 222 15.72 16.75 16.83
CA ARG A 222 14.69 16.92 17.86
C ARG A 222 13.61 17.93 17.47
N ASP A 223 13.87 18.74 16.45
CA ASP A 223 12.99 19.83 16.04
C ASP A 223 11.98 19.39 14.97
N THR A 224 12.10 18.17 14.45
CA THR A 224 11.13 17.61 13.52
C THR A 224 9.82 17.28 14.23
N LEU A 225 8.74 17.92 13.78
CA LEU A 225 7.38 17.64 14.23
C LEU A 225 6.80 16.47 13.43
N TRP A 226 6.51 15.38 14.12
CA TRP A 226 5.96 14.16 13.52
C TRP A 226 4.45 14.10 13.69
N SER A 227 3.73 14.01 12.57
CA SER A 227 2.28 13.79 12.54
C SER A 227 1.93 12.44 11.95
N LEU A 228 0.84 11.82 12.43
CA LEU A 228 0.26 10.64 11.81
C LEU A 228 -0.37 11.06 10.48
N GLU A 229 0.08 10.45 9.38
CA GLU A 229 -0.43 10.73 8.03
C GLU A 229 -1.44 9.66 7.60
N GLY A 230 -1.36 8.44 8.14
CA GLY A 230 -2.47 7.50 8.02
C GLY A 230 -2.16 6.07 8.41
N ILE A 231 -3.22 5.27 8.42
CA ILE A 231 -3.19 3.87 8.83
C ILE A 231 -3.78 3.05 7.69
N SER A 232 -2.94 2.26 7.05
CA SER A 232 -3.30 1.47 5.87
C SER A 232 -3.35 -0.01 6.20
N LEU A 233 -4.44 -0.67 5.82
CA LEU A 233 -4.58 -2.11 5.83
C LEU A 233 -4.19 -2.63 4.43
N VAL A 234 -3.05 -3.30 4.34
CA VAL A 234 -2.48 -3.70 3.05
C VAL A 234 -2.66 -5.20 2.82
N PRO A 235 -3.31 -5.61 1.71
CA PRO A 235 -3.42 -7.01 1.35
C PRO A 235 -2.08 -7.55 0.85
N ARG A 236 -1.83 -8.82 1.14
CA ARG A 236 -0.79 -9.61 0.47
C ARG A 236 -1.42 -10.88 -0.10
N ALA A 237 -0.69 -11.59 -0.95
CA ALA A 237 -1.15 -12.80 -1.61
C ALA A 237 -1.94 -13.75 -0.68
N GLY A 238 -3.20 -13.99 -1.02
CA GLY A 238 -4.13 -14.82 -0.25
C GLY A 238 -4.94 -14.03 0.78
N ASP A 239 -4.98 -14.54 2.01
CA ASP A 239 -5.71 -14.00 3.16
C ASP A 239 -4.76 -13.37 4.20
N ARG A 240 -3.60 -12.91 3.75
CA ARG A 240 -2.56 -12.33 4.62
C ARG A 240 -2.58 -10.82 4.49
N TRP A 241 -2.63 -10.15 5.62
CA TRP A 241 -2.72 -8.70 5.70
C TRP A 241 -1.74 -8.18 6.74
N TYR A 242 -1.42 -6.90 6.63
CA TYR A 242 -0.64 -6.18 7.63
C TYR A 242 -1.03 -4.71 7.63
N TRP A 243 -0.69 -4.03 8.71
CA TRP A 243 -0.85 -2.60 8.85
C TRP A 243 0.42 -1.87 8.43
N VAL A 244 0.25 -0.74 7.74
CA VAL A 244 1.30 0.27 7.52
C VAL A 244 0.83 1.57 8.14
N ILE A 245 1.58 2.05 9.12
CA ILE A 245 1.34 3.31 9.81
C ILE A 245 2.35 4.30 9.28
N GLU A 246 1.86 5.33 8.60
CA GLU A 246 2.69 6.35 7.97
C GLU A 246 2.72 7.61 8.83
N TYR A 247 3.92 8.10 9.10
CA TYR A 247 4.17 9.34 9.79
C TYR A 247 4.94 10.29 8.89
N TRP A 248 4.57 11.57 8.93
CA TRP A 248 5.28 12.63 8.23
C TRP A 248 5.97 13.53 9.25
N GLY A 249 7.27 13.70 9.08
CA GLY A 249 8.12 14.60 9.85
C GLY A 249 8.30 15.90 9.07
N ARG A 250 7.78 16.99 9.61
CA ARG A 250 8.01 18.34 9.10
C ARG A 250 9.18 18.98 9.87
N PRO A 251 10.24 19.44 9.21
CA PRO A 251 11.34 20.12 9.90
C PRO A 251 10.82 21.39 10.57
N GLY A 252 11.18 21.63 11.84
CA GLY A 252 10.73 22.79 12.62
C GLY A 252 11.35 24.15 12.23
N GLY A 253 12.14 24.19 11.15
CA GLY A 253 12.87 25.38 10.70
C GLY A 253 12.32 25.99 9.40
N ALA A 254 12.59 27.28 9.17
CA ALA A 254 12.14 28.03 7.99
C ALA A 254 12.74 27.54 6.65
N LEU A 255 13.76 26.67 6.69
CA LEU A 255 14.39 26.11 5.50
C LEU A 255 13.68 24.80 5.15
N GLY A 256 12.82 24.86 4.13
CA GLY A 256 11.97 23.76 3.65
C GLY A 256 12.76 22.57 3.09
N GLY A 257 13.26 21.71 3.96
CA GLY A 257 13.78 20.39 3.60
C GLY A 257 12.68 19.46 3.10
N LEU A 258 13.09 18.39 2.41
CA LEU A 258 12.17 17.31 2.03
C LEU A 258 11.51 16.72 3.29
N PRO A 259 10.20 16.44 3.28
CA PRO A 259 9.53 15.86 4.43
C PRO A 259 10.15 14.49 4.76
N SER A 260 10.37 14.23 6.04
CA SER A 260 10.74 12.89 6.49
C SER A 260 9.49 12.02 6.49
N ILE A 261 9.61 10.79 6.01
CA ILE A 261 8.53 9.81 5.97
C ILE A 261 8.98 8.58 6.75
N LEU A 262 8.22 8.21 7.78
CA LEU A 262 8.45 7.00 8.54
C LEU A 262 7.25 6.07 8.39
N ASN A 263 7.48 4.90 7.82
CA ASN A 263 6.49 3.84 7.69
C ASN A 263 6.80 2.71 8.67
N VAL A 264 5.90 2.48 9.61
CA VAL A 264 5.99 1.37 10.56
C VAL A 264 5.06 0.25 10.11
N VAL A 265 5.61 -0.96 9.95
CA VAL A 265 4.84 -2.14 9.56
C VAL A 265 4.49 -2.96 10.79
N VAL A 266 3.21 -3.30 10.93
CA VAL A 266 2.70 -4.13 12.02
C VAL A 266 1.89 -5.28 11.44
N LEU A 267 2.29 -6.52 11.74
CA LEU A 267 1.62 -7.73 11.28
C LEU A 267 0.34 -8.02 12.08
N MET A 268 -0.53 -8.87 11.55
CA MET A 268 -1.82 -9.21 12.21
C MET A 268 -1.69 -9.94 13.54
N ASP A 269 -0.51 -10.48 13.87
CA ASP A 269 -0.21 -11.06 15.19
C ASP A 269 0.26 -10.00 16.22
N GLY A 270 0.38 -8.73 15.83
CA GLY A 270 0.93 -7.67 16.68
C GLY A 270 2.46 -7.53 16.59
N THR A 271 3.14 -8.30 15.75
CA THR A 271 4.58 -8.16 15.53
C THR A 271 4.88 -6.88 14.76
N VAL A 272 5.76 -6.04 15.31
CA VAL A 272 6.31 -4.87 14.59
C VAL A 272 7.55 -5.30 13.82
N VAL A 273 7.59 -5.00 12.51
CA VAL A 273 8.75 -5.33 11.66
C VAL A 273 9.72 -4.15 11.66
N PRO A 274 10.94 -4.30 12.22
CA PRO A 274 11.85 -3.17 12.35
C PRO A 274 12.40 -2.74 10.97
N PRO A 275 12.46 -1.43 10.68
CA PRO A 275 13.11 -0.93 9.48
C PRO A 275 14.62 -1.15 9.54
N LYS A 276 15.22 -1.53 8.41
CA LYS A 276 16.68 -1.67 8.27
C LYS A 276 17.22 -0.49 7.46
N GLY A 277 18.26 0.16 7.98
CA GLY A 277 18.92 1.27 7.26
C GLY A 277 19.53 0.78 5.95
N LEU A 278 19.21 1.47 4.86
CA LEU A 278 19.84 1.25 3.57
C LEU A 278 21.24 1.87 3.60
N ARG A 279 22.26 1.04 3.37
CA ARG A 279 23.61 1.55 3.14
C ARG A 279 23.68 1.99 1.68
N HIS A 280 23.78 3.29 1.44
CA HIS A 280 24.02 3.81 0.10
C HIS A 280 25.46 3.43 -0.34
N PRO A 281 25.63 2.58 -1.37
CA PRO A 281 26.94 2.25 -1.89
C PRO A 281 27.53 3.49 -2.57
N GLY A 282 28.32 4.26 -1.84
CA GLY A 282 28.89 5.52 -2.31
C GLY A 282 28.76 6.68 -1.32
N SER A 283 27.92 6.54 -0.30
CA SER A 283 27.90 7.43 0.86
C SER A 283 29.11 7.13 1.75
N ARG A 284 30.31 7.44 1.26
CA ARG A 284 31.41 7.83 2.15
C ARG A 284 31.04 9.22 2.64
N PHE A 285 30.10 9.31 3.58
CA PHE A 285 30.13 10.45 4.49
C PHE A 285 31.53 10.43 5.06
N THR A 286 32.33 11.42 4.65
CA THR A 286 33.58 11.76 5.30
C THR A 286 33.17 12.20 6.70
N ASN A 287 32.94 11.22 7.60
CA ASN A 287 32.97 11.47 9.02
C ASN A 287 34.28 12.24 9.22
N GLY A 288 34.16 13.51 9.63
CA GLY A 288 35.30 14.36 9.90
C GLY A 288 36.33 13.54 10.63
N ARG A 289 37.50 13.42 9.99
CA ARG A 289 38.59 12.53 10.34
C ARG A 289 39.09 12.86 11.75
N ALA A 290 38.48 12.28 12.78
CA ALA A 290 39.18 12.05 14.04
C ALA A 290 40.21 10.95 13.76
N ALA A 291 41.48 11.26 14.04
CA ALA A 291 42.63 10.40 13.74
C ALA A 291 42.46 8.99 14.33
N PRO A 292 42.88 7.92 13.62
CA PRO A 292 42.70 6.55 14.08
C PRO A 292 43.68 6.18 15.21
N PRO A 293 43.24 5.47 16.27
CA PRO A 293 44.12 4.64 17.06
C PRO A 293 44.38 3.30 16.33
N ARG A 294 45.58 2.76 16.55
CA ARG A 294 46.23 1.61 15.89
C ARG A 294 45.45 0.28 15.97
N GLU A 295 45.67 -0.51 14.93
CA GLU A 295 45.06 -1.78 14.53
C GLU A 295 45.17 -2.96 15.51
N GLY A 296 44.17 -3.86 15.44
CA GLY A 296 44.23 -5.25 15.86
C GLY A 296 43.29 -6.10 14.99
N ASN A 297 43.87 -7.04 14.22
CA ASN A 297 43.21 -7.88 13.21
C ASN A 297 42.35 -9.00 13.81
N GLY A 298 41.18 -9.29 13.20
CA GLY A 298 40.39 -10.49 13.45
C GLY A 298 39.28 -10.69 12.41
N ALA A 299 39.37 -11.75 11.61
CA ALA A 299 38.49 -12.11 10.51
C ALA A 299 37.20 -12.83 10.96
N SER A 300 36.08 -12.65 10.25
CA SER A 300 35.01 -13.65 10.20
C SER A 300 34.06 -13.45 9.01
N GLY A 301 33.68 -14.56 8.36
CA GLY A 301 32.91 -14.64 7.12
C GLY A 301 31.39 -14.70 7.30
N SER A 302 30.66 -14.45 6.21
CA SER A 302 29.20 -14.46 6.15
C SER A 302 28.67 -15.48 5.13
N ASN A 303 27.71 -16.30 5.54
CA ASN A 303 26.90 -17.17 4.68
C ASN A 303 25.49 -16.58 4.53
N ASP A 304 25.03 -16.33 3.30
CA ASP A 304 23.64 -15.99 2.98
C ASP A 304 22.98 -17.17 2.25
N ALA A 305 21.90 -17.70 2.82
CA ALA A 305 21.08 -18.77 2.25
C ALA A 305 19.82 -18.20 1.55
N ASN A 306 19.52 -18.72 0.36
CA ASN A 306 18.46 -18.30 -0.53
C ASN A 306 17.34 -19.36 -0.50
N GLU A 307 16.12 -19.03 -0.04
CA GLU A 307 14.98 -19.96 0.02
C GLU A 307 13.81 -19.49 -0.84
N THR A 308 13.35 -20.39 -1.73
CA THR A 308 12.25 -20.20 -2.66
C THR A 308 10.92 -20.62 -2.04
N CYS A 309 9.92 -19.75 -2.10
CA CYS A 309 8.55 -20.00 -1.64
C CYS A 309 7.73 -20.72 -2.72
N GLN A 310 8.01 -22.01 -2.97
CA GLN A 310 7.12 -22.86 -3.78
C GLN A 310 6.40 -23.90 -2.93
N LYS A 311 5.10 -23.98 -3.16
CA LYS A 311 4.11 -24.83 -2.49
C LYS A 311 4.36 -26.30 -2.85
N LYS A 312 4.95 -27.10 -1.94
CA LYS A 312 4.83 -28.57 -1.98
C LYS A 312 3.35 -28.91 -1.81
N ARG A 313 2.67 -29.26 -2.91
CA ARG A 313 1.38 -29.96 -2.86
C ARG A 313 1.69 -31.41 -2.45
N GLY A 314 1.43 -31.76 -1.20
CA GLY A 314 1.40 -33.15 -0.77
C GLY A 314 0.17 -33.83 -1.34
N SER A 315 0.35 -34.71 -2.32
CA SER A 315 -0.63 -35.73 -2.71
C SER A 315 -0.56 -36.87 -1.69
N GLY A 316 -1.53 -36.93 -0.79
CA GLY A 316 -1.64 -37.98 0.22
C GLY A 316 -2.90 -38.82 0.00
N GLY A 317 -2.72 -39.98 -0.61
CA GLY A 317 -3.39 -41.26 -0.34
C GLY A 317 -4.91 -41.29 -0.16
N ALA A 318 -5.60 -41.80 -1.18
CA ALA A 318 -6.89 -42.46 -1.03
C ALA A 318 -6.74 -43.71 -0.15
N GLY A 319 -7.50 -43.78 0.94
CA GLY A 319 -7.75 -45.00 1.69
C GLY A 319 -9.24 -45.32 1.59
N GLN A 320 -9.58 -46.27 0.71
CA GLN A 320 -10.86 -46.97 0.71
C GLN A 320 -11.05 -47.68 2.05
N ASN A 321 -12.25 -47.58 2.62
CA ASN A 321 -12.81 -48.62 3.46
C ASN A 321 -14.31 -48.66 3.23
N ASP A 322 -14.72 -49.66 2.46
CA ASP A 322 -16.09 -50.14 2.33
C ASP A 322 -16.53 -50.79 3.64
N HIS A 323 -17.61 -50.29 4.26
CA HIS A 323 -18.48 -51.11 5.11
C HIS A 323 -19.86 -50.47 5.29
N LEU A 324 -20.82 -50.95 4.49
CA LEU A 324 -22.25 -51.08 4.80
C LEU A 324 -22.50 -52.56 5.16
N PRO A 325 -23.66 -52.99 5.70
CA PRO A 325 -24.80 -52.24 6.27
C PRO A 325 -25.27 -52.81 7.64
N ASN A 326 -26.17 -52.11 8.35
CA ASN A 326 -27.44 -52.70 8.82
C ASN A 326 -28.33 -51.69 9.57
N GLN A 327 -29.55 -51.52 9.05
CA GLN A 327 -30.79 -51.29 9.83
C GLN A 327 -31.19 -52.60 10.54
N PRO A 328 -32.14 -52.69 11.51
CA PRO A 328 -33.38 -51.92 11.71
C PRO A 328 -33.61 -51.51 13.20
N ARG A 329 -34.69 -50.85 13.65
CA ARG A 329 -36.08 -50.71 13.20
C ARG A 329 -36.67 -49.43 13.80
#